data_AF-A0A1H7U5L1-F1
#
_entry.id   AF-A0A1H7U5L1-F1
#
_cell.length_a   1.000
_cell.length_b   1.000
_cell.length_c   1.000
_cell.angle_alpha   90.00
_cell.angle_beta   90.00
_cell.angle_gamma   90.00
#
_symmetry.space_group_name_H-M   'P 1'
#
loop_
_entity.id
_entity.type
_entity.pdbx_description
1 polymer ?
#
loop_
_entity_poly.entity_id
_entity_poly.type
_entity_poly.pdbx_seq_one_letter_code
_entity_poly.pdbx_strand_id
1 'polypeptide(L)'
;MTRKRERTRRTLCWAGVVGATLVLATAAWLLLPTSWQWVALMLPVLGLVVGHRYMIAPPGIAVLTYHSVSPDPRWLPWSREIAVHPTTFERHLSVLRRMGVQIVGSRAMTERRHAGAPVTPGQVVLHFDDGYLDNFRFAAPLLRAFEAPATFFASLDFVDPGSGLRGEGPVDGYMNWDELAAIEAQPEFEVEPHGVAHARVPISEHVVGRVEAANWRAHAWLQWDATPGTKYDWYRRDLPSEVPVGSPIPMSGLALAERGFRDGVRESVQMLHDRIAGDLSLCRATFEQRLGISPRLFCWPENKLCAEARVIARDLGYRATTGGRGRNTADEPADTISRIHVNDRALGFRWLPAEALYLRAAVRLMQGNHYWYLLLAPMQVVRRMVFALRRRFGADFA
;
A
#
# COMPACT_ATOMS: atom_id res chain seq x y z
N MET A 1 18.29 3.45 -3.27
CA MET A 1 17.79 3.44 -4.68
C MET A 1 16.29 3.10 -4.67
N THR A 2 15.45 3.61 -5.59
CA THR A 2 14.02 3.22 -5.60
C THR A 2 13.79 1.95 -6.42
N ARG A 3 12.76 1.16 -6.06
CA ARG A 3 12.34 -0.04 -6.79
C ARG A 3 12.09 0.20 -8.28
N LYS A 4 11.51 1.36 -8.63
CA LYS A 4 11.25 1.75 -10.03
C LYS A 4 12.57 1.95 -10.79
N ARG A 5 13.52 2.67 -10.20
CA ARG A 5 14.85 2.91 -10.80
C ARG A 5 15.64 1.60 -10.92
N GLU A 6 15.64 0.77 -9.88
CA GLU A 6 16.30 -0.55 -9.90
C GLU A 6 15.75 -1.41 -11.04
N ARG A 7 14.42 -1.57 -11.08
CA ARG A 7 13.74 -2.35 -12.12
C ARG A 7 14.06 -1.86 -13.52
N THR A 8 13.93 -0.56 -13.77
CA THR A 8 14.23 0.01 -15.09
C THR A 8 15.68 -0.25 -15.49
N ARG A 9 16.64 0.02 -14.59
CA ARG A 9 18.06 -0.23 -14.86
C ARG A 9 18.32 -1.70 -15.18
N ARG A 10 17.83 -2.61 -14.35
CA ARG A 10 18.02 -4.06 -14.51
C ARG A 10 17.43 -4.58 -15.81
N THR A 11 16.19 -4.19 -16.13
CA THR A 11 15.53 -4.59 -17.37
C THR A 11 16.25 -4.03 -18.61
N LEU A 12 16.76 -2.79 -18.56
CA LEU A 12 17.54 -2.22 -19.65
C LEU A 12 18.89 -2.93 -19.83
N CYS A 13 19.61 -3.24 -18.75
CA CYS A 13 20.85 -4.01 -18.83
C CYS A 13 20.60 -5.42 -19.40
N TRP A 14 19.56 -6.10 -18.94
CA TRP A 14 19.16 -7.40 -19.48
C TRP A 14 18.83 -7.32 -20.98
N ALA A 15 18.00 -6.36 -21.37
CA ALA A 15 17.61 -6.16 -22.77
C ALA A 15 18.82 -5.83 -23.66
N GLY A 16 19.76 -5.02 -23.16
CA GLY A 16 21.00 -4.70 -23.86
C GLY A 16 21.88 -5.92 -24.12
N VAL A 17 22.07 -6.78 -23.10
CA VAL A 17 22.83 -8.03 -23.25
C VAL A 17 22.16 -8.99 -24.24
N VAL A 18 20.87 -9.24 -24.07
CA VAL A 18 20.12 -10.13 -24.97
C VAL A 18 20.12 -9.59 -26.40
N GLY A 19 19.85 -8.30 -26.56
CA GLY A 19 19.86 -7.63 -27.87
C GLY A 19 21.22 -7.71 -28.56
N ALA A 20 22.32 -7.44 -27.84
CA ALA A 20 23.67 -7.56 -28.39
C ALA A 20 23.97 -8.99 -28.85
N THR A 21 23.60 -10.00 -28.05
CA THR A 21 23.80 -11.40 -28.46
C THR A 21 22.92 -11.83 -29.64
N LEU A 22 21.72 -11.28 -29.80
CA LEU A 22 20.89 -11.52 -30.97
C LEU A 22 21.50 -10.88 -32.23
N VAL A 23 22.04 -9.66 -32.13
CA VAL A 23 22.76 -9.02 -33.25
C VAL A 23 23.98 -9.86 -33.65
N LEU A 24 24.77 -10.32 -32.68
CA LEU A 24 25.91 -11.19 -32.93
C LEU A 24 25.48 -12.54 -33.51
N ALA A 25 24.37 -13.12 -33.05
CA ALA A 25 23.82 -14.36 -33.60
C ALA A 25 23.45 -14.19 -35.08
N THR A 26 22.76 -13.10 -35.42
CA THR A 26 22.41 -12.78 -36.81
C THR A 26 23.65 -12.57 -37.66
N ALA A 27 24.65 -11.83 -37.18
CA ALA A 27 25.91 -11.64 -37.90
C ALA A 27 26.65 -12.97 -38.10
N ALA A 28 26.75 -13.81 -37.06
CA ALA A 28 27.36 -15.13 -37.13
C ALA A 28 26.63 -16.05 -38.11
N TRP A 29 25.31 -16.01 -38.16
CA TRP A 29 24.51 -16.80 -39.10
C TRP A 29 24.77 -16.43 -40.56
N LEU A 30 24.91 -15.13 -40.83
CA LEU A 30 25.10 -14.60 -42.18
C LEU A 30 26.56 -14.70 -42.67
N LEU A 31 27.53 -14.60 -41.77
CA LEU A 31 28.94 -14.45 -42.13
C LEU A 31 29.77 -15.73 -41.96
N LEU A 32 29.34 -16.68 -41.12
CA LEU A 32 30.11 -17.90 -40.88
C LEU A 32 29.74 -19.02 -41.87
N PRO A 33 30.69 -19.90 -42.21
CA PRO A 33 30.40 -21.12 -42.97
C PRO A 33 29.37 -22.01 -42.27
N THR A 34 28.64 -22.82 -43.03
CA THR A 34 27.60 -23.73 -42.52
C THR A 34 28.09 -24.62 -41.36
N SER A 35 29.33 -25.10 -41.41
CA SER A 35 29.95 -25.90 -40.34
C SER A 35 30.08 -25.18 -39.00
N TRP A 36 29.95 -23.86 -38.97
CA TRP A 36 30.07 -23.01 -37.79
C TRP A 36 28.76 -22.29 -37.41
N GLN A 37 27.66 -22.47 -38.15
CA GLN A 37 26.38 -21.82 -37.86
C GLN A 37 25.79 -22.22 -36.49
N TRP A 38 26.21 -23.33 -35.90
CA TRP A 38 25.84 -23.71 -34.53
C TRP A 38 26.26 -22.64 -33.50
N VAL A 39 27.31 -21.86 -33.75
CA VAL A 39 27.73 -20.74 -32.90
C VAL A 39 26.64 -19.66 -32.81
N ALA A 40 25.98 -19.36 -33.94
CA ALA A 40 24.87 -18.42 -33.98
C ALA A 40 23.70 -18.88 -33.11
N LEU A 41 23.46 -20.18 -33.00
CA LEU A 41 22.41 -20.76 -32.14
C LEU A 41 22.78 -20.69 -30.64
N MET A 42 24.06 -20.69 -30.30
CA MET A 42 24.53 -20.63 -28.91
C MET A 42 24.54 -19.20 -28.33
N LEU A 43 24.71 -18.18 -29.18
CA LEU A 43 24.80 -16.78 -28.74
C LEU A 43 23.56 -16.28 -27.98
N PRO A 44 22.31 -16.55 -28.40
CA PRO A 44 21.12 -16.15 -27.63
C PRO A 44 21.05 -16.83 -26.26
N VAL A 45 21.45 -18.11 -26.17
CA VAL A 45 21.48 -18.86 -24.91
C VAL A 45 22.51 -18.23 -23.97
N LEU A 46 23.70 -17.91 -24.47
CA LEU A 46 24.73 -17.20 -23.71
C LEU A 46 24.22 -15.82 -23.25
N GLY A 47 23.52 -15.09 -24.11
CA GLY A 47 22.89 -13.81 -23.76
C GLY A 47 21.88 -13.92 -22.63
N LEU A 48 21.05 -14.97 -22.63
CA LEU A 48 20.12 -15.24 -21.54
C LEU A 48 20.83 -15.62 -20.24
N VAL A 49 21.86 -16.47 -20.30
CA VAL A 49 22.67 -16.88 -19.13
C VAL A 49 23.40 -15.68 -18.52
N VAL A 50 24.09 -14.89 -19.34
CA VAL A 50 24.79 -13.68 -18.88
C VAL A 50 23.79 -12.65 -18.40
N GLY A 51 22.69 -12.47 -19.13
CA GLY A 51 21.60 -11.55 -18.82
C GLY A 51 20.89 -11.85 -17.51
N HIS A 52 20.81 -13.13 -17.12
CA HIS A 52 20.10 -13.60 -15.92
C HIS A 52 20.53 -12.85 -14.64
N ARG A 53 21.82 -12.55 -14.50
CA ARG A 53 22.38 -11.82 -13.35
C ARG A 53 21.78 -10.42 -13.16
N TYR A 54 21.29 -9.80 -14.24
CA TYR A 54 20.63 -8.50 -14.16
C TYR A 54 19.19 -8.64 -13.66
N MET A 55 18.54 -9.77 -13.92
CA MET A 55 17.14 -10.01 -13.59
C MET A 55 16.93 -10.62 -12.20
N ILE A 56 17.95 -11.24 -11.60
CA ILE A 56 17.91 -11.70 -10.21
C ILE A 56 18.68 -10.73 -9.31
N ALA A 57 17.97 -10.17 -8.33
CA ALA A 57 18.52 -9.27 -7.31
C ALA A 57 18.53 -9.96 -5.94
N PRO A 58 19.28 -9.43 -4.96
CA PRO A 58 19.16 -9.87 -3.57
C PRO A 58 17.70 -9.86 -3.09
N PRO A 59 17.30 -10.83 -2.26
CA PRO A 59 15.92 -10.96 -1.83
C PRO A 59 15.49 -9.75 -1.00
N GLY A 60 14.30 -9.24 -1.31
CA GLY A 60 13.59 -8.27 -0.49
C GLY A 60 12.37 -8.92 0.17
N ILE A 61 11.76 -8.21 1.12
CA ILE A 61 10.54 -8.63 1.82
C ILE A 61 9.34 -7.92 1.16
N ALA A 62 8.39 -8.69 0.65
CA ALA A 62 7.19 -8.11 0.06
C ALA A 62 6.20 -7.72 1.18
N VAL A 63 5.87 -6.44 1.28
CA VAL A 63 4.83 -5.95 2.22
C VAL A 63 3.59 -5.59 1.41
N LEU A 64 2.51 -6.32 1.63
CA LEU A 64 1.25 -6.22 0.92
C LEU A 64 0.28 -5.37 1.73
N THR A 65 -0.26 -4.31 1.12
CA THR A 65 -1.23 -3.43 1.77
C THR A 65 -2.63 -3.70 1.25
N TYR A 66 -3.53 -4.00 2.18
CA TYR A 66 -4.99 -4.07 2.05
C TYR A 66 -5.60 -2.90 2.81
N HIS A 67 -6.86 -2.56 2.55
CA HIS A 67 -7.59 -1.57 3.35
C HIS A 67 -8.92 -2.17 3.80
N SER A 68 -9.86 -2.35 2.88
CA SER A 68 -11.18 -2.95 3.16
C SER A 68 -11.27 -4.36 2.56
N VAL A 69 -11.73 -5.33 3.33
CA VAL A 69 -12.07 -6.69 2.85
C VAL A 69 -13.57 -6.90 3.01
N SER A 70 -14.35 -6.51 2.00
CA SER A 70 -15.81 -6.47 2.09
C SER A 70 -16.50 -7.06 0.86
N PRO A 71 -17.61 -7.82 1.03
CA PRO A 71 -18.46 -8.21 -0.09
C PRO A 71 -19.24 -7.01 -0.66
N ASP A 72 -19.45 -5.96 0.15
CA ASP A 72 -20.18 -4.75 -0.22
C ASP A 72 -19.51 -3.49 0.35
N PRO A 73 -18.58 -2.86 -0.37
CA PRO A 73 -17.85 -1.69 0.10
C PRO A 73 -18.49 -0.36 -0.34
N ARG A 74 -19.78 -0.34 -0.74
CA ARG A 74 -20.39 0.82 -1.42
C ARG A 74 -20.46 2.10 -0.57
N TRP A 75 -20.36 1.99 0.74
CA TRP A 75 -20.30 3.13 1.65
C TRP A 75 -19.02 3.99 1.46
N LEU A 76 -17.96 3.42 0.88
CA LEU A 76 -16.70 4.11 0.57
C LEU A 76 -16.69 4.63 -0.88
N PRO A 77 -16.54 5.96 -1.09
CA PRO A 77 -16.44 6.55 -2.43
C PRO A 77 -15.23 6.04 -3.24
N TRP A 78 -14.15 5.65 -2.55
CA TRP A 78 -12.90 5.13 -3.12
C TRP A 78 -12.79 3.60 -3.01
N SER A 79 -13.91 2.90 -2.78
CA SER A 79 -13.94 1.43 -2.66
C SER A 79 -13.34 0.70 -3.85
N ARG A 80 -13.44 1.26 -5.06
CA ARG A 80 -12.89 0.63 -6.28
C ARG A 80 -11.36 0.55 -6.25
N GLU A 81 -10.71 1.47 -5.55
CA GLU A 81 -9.27 1.57 -5.43
C GLU A 81 -8.71 0.69 -4.32
N ILE A 82 -9.46 0.51 -3.23
CA ILE A 82 -8.92 -0.04 -1.97
C ILE A 82 -9.62 -1.30 -1.45
N ALA A 83 -10.84 -1.60 -1.90
CA ALA A 83 -11.61 -2.73 -1.39
C ALA A 83 -11.28 -4.03 -2.15
N VAL A 84 -11.18 -5.12 -1.40
CA VAL A 84 -10.95 -6.47 -1.90
C VAL A 84 -12.09 -7.37 -1.48
N HIS A 85 -12.67 -8.12 -2.42
CA HIS A 85 -13.72 -9.08 -2.08
C HIS A 85 -13.15 -10.22 -1.22
N PRO A 86 -13.86 -10.74 -0.20
CA PRO A 86 -13.37 -11.80 0.67
C PRO A 86 -12.82 -13.02 -0.08
N THR A 87 -13.50 -13.49 -1.12
CA THR A 87 -13.01 -14.61 -1.96
C THR A 87 -11.72 -14.28 -2.72
N THR A 88 -11.51 -13.01 -3.08
CA THR A 88 -10.28 -12.55 -3.73
C THR A 88 -9.15 -12.54 -2.70
N PHE A 89 -9.43 -12.08 -1.49
CA PHE A 89 -8.49 -12.12 -0.38
C PHE A 89 -8.10 -13.55 0.02
N GLU A 90 -9.08 -14.45 0.16
CA GLU A 90 -8.83 -15.88 0.38
C GLU A 90 -7.98 -16.49 -0.75
N ARG A 91 -8.26 -16.10 -2.01
CA ARG A 91 -7.45 -16.51 -3.15
C ARG A 91 -6.02 -16.01 -3.04
N HIS A 92 -5.80 -14.80 -2.53
CA HIS A 92 -4.46 -14.27 -2.27
C HIS A 92 -3.73 -15.12 -1.25
N LEU A 93 -4.33 -15.39 -0.08
CA LEU A 93 -3.74 -16.23 0.96
C LEU A 93 -3.41 -17.63 0.43
N SER A 94 -4.31 -18.23 -0.34
CA SER A 94 -4.11 -19.53 -1.00
C SER A 94 -2.96 -19.53 -2.00
N VAL A 95 -2.71 -18.41 -2.69
CA VAL A 95 -1.55 -18.26 -3.58
C VAL A 95 -0.26 -18.15 -2.79
N LEU A 96 -0.24 -17.34 -1.72
CA LEU A 96 0.92 -17.23 -0.83
C LEU A 96 1.30 -18.59 -0.25
N ARG A 97 0.33 -19.32 0.33
CA ARG A 97 0.55 -20.69 0.84
C ARG A 97 1.13 -21.62 -0.22
N ARG A 98 0.56 -21.65 -1.43
CA ARG A 98 1.08 -22.47 -2.55
C ARG A 98 2.44 -22.03 -3.07
N MET A 99 2.82 -20.77 -2.88
CA MET A 99 4.15 -20.27 -3.22
C MET A 99 5.21 -20.69 -2.21
N GLY A 100 4.82 -21.24 -1.05
CA GLY A 100 5.71 -21.59 0.04
C GLY A 100 6.38 -20.36 0.66
N VAL A 101 5.74 -19.19 0.60
CA VAL A 101 6.27 -17.98 1.26
C VAL A 101 5.97 -18.04 2.76
N GLN A 102 6.85 -17.44 3.55
CA GLN A 102 6.64 -17.27 4.99
C GLN A 102 6.00 -15.91 5.24
N ILE A 103 4.80 -15.91 5.81
CA ILE A 103 4.15 -14.69 6.28
C ILE A 103 4.70 -14.38 7.67
N VAL A 104 5.24 -13.17 7.86
CA VAL A 104 5.89 -12.75 9.11
C VAL A 104 5.26 -11.47 9.66
N GLY A 105 5.25 -11.30 10.98
CA GLY A 105 4.75 -10.09 11.64
C GLY A 105 5.65 -8.88 11.38
N SER A 106 5.07 -7.68 11.42
CA SER A 106 5.80 -6.45 11.07
C SER A 106 6.78 -6.04 12.15
N ARG A 107 6.44 -6.22 13.44
CA ARG A 107 7.38 -5.96 14.55
C ARG A 107 8.57 -6.91 14.42
N ALA A 108 8.34 -8.20 14.22
CA ALA A 108 9.40 -9.20 14.04
C ALA A 108 10.30 -8.91 12.82
N MET A 109 9.71 -8.55 11.66
CA MET A 109 10.47 -8.11 10.48
C MET A 109 11.36 -6.91 10.82
N THR A 110 10.79 -5.91 11.50
CA THR A 110 11.48 -4.65 11.83
C THR A 110 12.66 -4.88 12.77
N GLU A 111 12.46 -5.64 13.85
CA GLU A 111 13.54 -5.95 14.80
C GLU A 111 14.69 -6.73 14.14
N ARG A 112 14.37 -7.72 13.29
CA ARG A 112 15.40 -8.47 12.56
C ARG A 112 16.23 -7.57 11.64
N ARG A 113 15.59 -6.61 10.97
CA ARG A 113 16.30 -5.66 10.10
C ARG A 113 17.18 -4.71 10.90
N HIS A 114 16.73 -4.23 12.07
CA HIS A 114 17.55 -3.42 12.97
C HIS A 114 18.75 -4.19 13.52
N ALA A 115 18.59 -5.49 13.76
CA ALA A 115 19.69 -6.37 14.17
C ALA A 115 20.68 -6.70 13.03
N GLY A 116 20.49 -6.18 11.81
CA GLY A 116 21.33 -6.48 10.67
C GLY A 116 21.22 -7.93 10.17
N ALA A 117 20.15 -8.64 10.57
CA ALA A 117 19.97 -10.03 10.15
C ALA A 117 19.75 -10.13 8.64
N PRO A 118 20.27 -11.19 7.98
CA PRO A 118 20.01 -11.40 6.57
C PRO A 118 18.51 -11.59 6.31
N VAL A 119 18.05 -11.09 5.17
CA VAL A 119 16.67 -11.31 4.69
C VAL A 119 16.53 -12.76 4.23
N THR A 120 15.67 -13.52 4.90
CA THR A 120 15.32 -14.87 4.47
C THR A 120 14.53 -14.78 3.16
N PRO A 121 14.93 -15.50 2.09
CA PRO A 121 14.16 -15.53 0.85
C PRO A 121 12.72 -16.00 1.10
N GLY A 122 11.77 -15.43 0.35
CA GLY A 122 10.39 -15.91 0.42
C GLY A 122 9.56 -15.32 1.56
N GLN A 123 9.98 -14.22 2.20
CA GLN A 123 9.16 -13.55 3.23
C GLN A 123 8.11 -12.60 2.64
N VAL A 124 6.95 -12.53 3.31
CA VAL A 124 5.83 -11.64 3.02
C VAL A 124 5.28 -11.06 4.33
N VAL A 125 4.80 -9.82 4.30
CA VAL A 125 4.10 -9.16 5.42
C VAL A 125 2.75 -8.64 4.91
N LEU A 126 1.71 -8.72 5.75
CA LEU A 126 0.36 -8.27 5.43
C LEU A 126 -0.03 -7.07 6.30
N HIS A 127 -0.44 -5.98 5.66
CA HIS A 127 -0.88 -4.74 6.30
C HIS A 127 -2.33 -4.44 5.92
N PHE A 128 -3.10 -3.91 6.87
CA PHE A 128 -4.47 -3.43 6.68
C PHE A 128 -4.55 -2.00 7.18
N ASP A 129 -4.76 -1.04 6.29
CA ASP A 129 -4.84 0.37 6.65
C ASP A 129 -6.30 0.77 7.03
N ASP A 130 -6.44 1.94 7.67
CA ASP A 130 -7.68 2.66 8.00
C ASP A 130 -8.56 2.11 9.14
N GLY A 131 -8.38 0.85 9.57
CA GLY A 131 -9.12 0.29 10.71
C GLY A 131 -10.60 -0.05 10.41
N TYR A 132 -10.94 -0.40 9.17
CA TYR A 132 -12.32 -0.74 8.79
C TYR A 132 -12.89 -1.96 9.54
N LEU A 133 -14.19 -1.92 9.86
CA LEU A 133 -14.90 -3.00 10.57
C LEU A 133 -14.91 -4.31 9.77
N ASP A 134 -14.98 -4.21 8.44
CA ASP A 134 -14.97 -5.38 7.55
C ASP A 134 -13.69 -6.23 7.68
N ASN A 135 -12.58 -5.65 8.12
CA ASN A 135 -11.36 -6.39 8.41
C ASN A 135 -11.53 -7.33 9.61
N PHE A 136 -12.19 -6.87 10.68
CA PHE A 136 -12.53 -7.72 11.83
C PHE A 136 -13.50 -8.85 11.42
N ARG A 137 -14.47 -8.52 10.56
CA ARG A 137 -15.55 -9.43 10.16
C ARG A 137 -15.13 -10.48 9.12
N PHE A 138 -14.27 -10.13 8.16
CA PHE A 138 -13.93 -10.99 7.03
C PHE A 138 -12.43 -11.28 6.90
N ALA A 139 -11.56 -10.30 7.11
CA ALA A 139 -10.11 -10.51 6.97
C ALA A 139 -9.52 -11.34 8.12
N ALA A 140 -9.79 -10.96 9.36
CA ALA A 140 -9.21 -11.60 10.55
C ALA A 140 -9.55 -13.10 10.68
N PRO A 141 -10.80 -13.57 10.42
CA PRO A 141 -11.09 -15.00 10.41
C PRO A 141 -10.31 -15.77 9.35
N LEU A 142 -10.17 -15.21 8.14
CA LEU A 142 -9.39 -15.81 7.05
C LEU A 142 -7.89 -15.84 7.41
N LEU A 143 -7.35 -14.77 7.96
CA LEU A 143 -5.95 -14.72 8.39
C LEU A 143 -5.66 -15.79 9.46
N ARG A 144 -6.55 -15.98 10.44
CA ARG A 144 -6.42 -17.05 11.45
C ARG A 144 -6.47 -18.44 10.80
N ALA A 145 -7.44 -18.70 9.93
CA ALA A 145 -7.53 -19.98 9.21
C ALA A 145 -6.29 -20.27 8.35
N PHE A 146 -5.57 -19.22 7.94
CA PHE A 146 -4.34 -19.34 7.18
C PHE A 146 -3.06 -19.32 8.03
N GLU A 147 -3.16 -19.13 9.36
CA GLU A 147 -2.04 -18.89 10.28
C GLU A 147 -1.13 -17.76 9.77
N ALA A 148 -1.75 -16.68 9.28
CA ALA A 148 -1.07 -15.59 8.60
C ALA A 148 -0.97 -14.35 9.51
N PRO A 149 0.23 -14.01 9.99
CA PRO A 149 0.42 -12.77 10.74
C PRO A 149 0.07 -11.53 9.93
N ALA A 150 -0.46 -10.52 10.61
CA ALA A 150 -0.88 -9.27 9.98
C ALA A 150 -0.81 -8.08 10.93
N THR A 151 -0.64 -6.88 10.37
CA THR A 151 -0.69 -5.62 11.11
C THR A 151 -1.88 -4.79 10.64
N PHE A 152 -2.72 -4.35 11.58
CA PHE A 152 -3.86 -3.47 11.34
C PHE A 152 -3.52 -2.07 11.81
N PHE A 153 -3.58 -1.09 10.90
CA PHE A 153 -3.33 0.30 11.18
C PHE A 153 -4.66 1.04 11.34
N ALA A 154 -4.88 1.67 12.50
CA ALA A 154 -6.12 2.39 12.79
C ALA A 154 -5.89 3.89 12.97
N SER A 155 -6.78 4.72 12.40
CA SER A 155 -6.77 6.17 12.60
C SER A 155 -7.71 6.56 13.74
N LEU A 156 -7.22 7.36 14.68
CA LEU A 156 -7.92 7.62 15.95
C LEU A 156 -9.34 8.15 15.78
N ASP A 157 -9.52 9.19 14.96
CA ASP A 157 -10.81 9.87 14.84
C ASP A 157 -11.87 8.98 14.19
N PHE A 158 -11.46 7.94 13.47
CA PHE A 158 -12.38 7.04 12.80
C PHE A 158 -12.75 5.83 13.65
N VAL A 159 -12.07 5.55 14.77
CA VAL A 159 -12.44 4.46 15.66
C VAL A 159 -13.87 4.70 16.18
N ASP A 160 -14.72 3.69 16.02
CA ASP A 160 -16.11 3.77 16.43
C ASP A 160 -16.19 3.88 17.96
N PRO A 161 -16.95 4.85 18.52
CA PRO A 161 -17.03 5.08 19.96
C PRO A 161 -17.90 4.05 20.69
N GLY A 162 -18.57 3.16 19.96
CA GLY A 162 -19.30 2.04 20.52
C GLY A 162 -18.42 1.06 21.29
N SER A 163 -19.07 0.06 21.90
CA SER A 163 -18.40 -1.00 22.67
C SER A 163 -18.97 -2.37 22.29
N GLY A 164 -18.27 -3.42 22.71
CA GLY A 164 -18.55 -4.80 22.40
C GLY A 164 -18.06 -5.23 21.02
N LEU A 165 -18.00 -6.54 20.82
CA LEU A 165 -17.61 -7.14 19.54
C LEU A 165 -18.84 -7.25 18.63
N ARG A 166 -18.84 -6.54 17.50
CA ARG A 166 -19.97 -6.62 16.56
C ARG A 166 -19.93 -7.93 15.78
N GLY A 167 -21.05 -8.65 15.86
CA GLY A 167 -21.31 -9.89 15.15
C GLY A 167 -22.03 -9.65 13.82
N GLU A 168 -23.15 -10.34 13.61
CA GLU A 168 -23.99 -10.17 12.42
C GLU A 168 -24.60 -8.76 12.36
N GLY A 169 -24.70 -8.21 11.15
CA GLY A 169 -25.24 -6.87 10.91
C GLY A 169 -24.47 -6.11 9.83
N PRO A 170 -24.76 -4.80 9.66
CA PRO A 170 -24.02 -3.92 8.76
C PRO A 170 -22.53 -3.92 9.08
N VAL A 171 -21.70 -3.95 8.04
CA VAL A 171 -20.22 -3.96 8.15
C VAL A 171 -19.60 -2.61 7.77
N ASP A 172 -20.43 -1.61 7.52
CA ASP A 172 -20.01 -0.27 7.11
C ASP A 172 -19.43 0.49 8.31
N GLY A 173 -18.25 1.09 8.12
CA GLY A 173 -17.57 1.88 9.13
C GLY A 173 -16.28 1.23 9.62
N TYR A 174 -15.94 1.54 10.85
CA TYR A 174 -14.62 1.31 11.43
C TYR A 174 -14.73 0.47 12.69
N MET A 175 -13.67 -0.25 13.03
CA MET A 175 -13.59 -1.00 14.29
C MET A 175 -13.72 -0.05 15.48
N ASN A 176 -14.31 -0.54 16.57
CA ASN A 176 -14.24 0.11 17.88
C ASN A 176 -13.00 -0.39 18.67
N TRP A 177 -12.76 0.17 19.85
CA TRP A 177 -11.61 -0.20 20.66
C TRP A 177 -11.65 -1.65 21.17
N ASP A 178 -12.83 -2.22 21.44
CA ASP A 178 -12.95 -3.61 21.91
C ASP A 178 -12.61 -4.61 20.79
N GLU A 179 -12.97 -4.29 19.55
CA GLU A 179 -12.62 -5.07 18.35
C GLU A 179 -11.12 -4.95 18.05
N LEU A 180 -10.53 -3.75 18.16
CA LEU A 180 -9.07 -3.56 18.04
C LEU A 180 -8.32 -4.32 19.14
N ALA A 181 -8.81 -4.30 20.39
CA ALA A 181 -8.24 -5.08 21.48
C ALA A 181 -8.34 -6.59 21.23
N ALA A 182 -9.47 -7.06 20.68
CA ALA A 182 -9.63 -8.46 20.31
C ALA A 182 -8.72 -8.90 19.16
N ILE A 183 -8.33 -7.98 18.26
CA ILE A 183 -7.29 -8.22 17.26
C ILE A 183 -5.91 -8.30 17.94
N GLU A 184 -5.50 -7.29 18.73
CA GLU A 184 -4.18 -7.26 19.39
C GLU A 184 -3.97 -8.44 20.36
N ALA A 185 -5.05 -8.98 20.94
CA ALA A 185 -4.98 -10.14 21.81
C ALA A 185 -4.61 -11.45 21.08
N GLN A 186 -4.69 -11.49 19.75
CA GLN A 186 -4.26 -12.65 18.95
C GLN A 186 -2.76 -12.58 18.70
N PRO A 187 -2.00 -13.67 18.95
CA PRO A 187 -0.54 -13.65 18.81
C PRO A 187 -0.06 -13.42 17.37
N GLU A 188 -0.90 -13.68 16.37
CA GLU A 188 -0.59 -13.45 14.95
C GLU A 188 -0.78 -11.99 14.53
N PHE A 189 -1.52 -11.18 15.31
CA PHE A 189 -1.91 -9.84 14.89
C PHE A 189 -1.24 -8.74 15.69
N GLU A 190 -1.08 -7.60 15.04
CA GLU A 190 -0.53 -6.39 15.60
C GLU A 190 -1.46 -5.23 15.25
N VAL A 191 -1.70 -4.32 16.18
CA VAL A 191 -2.43 -3.07 15.97
C VAL A 191 -1.48 -1.90 16.17
N GLU A 192 -1.46 -0.98 15.21
CA GLU A 192 -0.55 0.15 15.15
C GLU A 192 -1.29 1.42 14.64
N PRO A 193 -0.77 2.63 14.85
CA PRO A 193 -1.44 3.86 14.45
C PRO A 193 -1.31 4.19 12.94
N HIS A 194 -2.38 4.79 12.40
CA HIS A 194 -2.45 5.38 11.06
C HIS A 194 -2.71 6.91 11.08
N GLY A 195 -2.12 7.60 12.07
CA GLY A 195 -2.36 9.02 12.32
C GLY A 195 -3.70 9.29 13.02
N VAL A 196 -3.93 10.54 13.41
CA VAL A 196 -5.20 10.93 14.06
C VAL A 196 -6.35 10.90 13.06
N ALA A 197 -6.12 11.50 11.89
CA ALA A 197 -7.08 11.52 10.79
C ALA A 197 -6.36 11.48 9.44
N HIS A 198 -7.06 11.03 8.39
CA HIS A 198 -6.67 11.21 6.98
C HIS A 198 -6.83 12.68 6.54
N ALA A 199 -6.35 13.60 7.38
CA ALA A 199 -6.55 15.03 7.22
C ALA A 199 -5.75 15.56 6.03
N ARG A 200 -6.35 16.55 5.35
CA ARG A 200 -5.70 17.34 4.31
C ARG A 200 -5.72 18.80 4.73
N VAL A 201 -4.73 19.54 4.27
CA VAL A 201 -4.62 20.99 4.49
C VAL A 201 -4.58 21.71 3.14
N PRO A 202 -5.19 22.89 3.01
CA PRO A 202 -4.94 23.74 1.85
C PRO A 202 -3.44 24.04 1.73
N ILE A 203 -2.90 24.08 0.51
CA ILE A 203 -1.47 24.33 0.25
C ILE A 203 -1.21 25.57 -0.61
N SER A 204 -2.27 26.24 -1.04
CA SER A 204 -2.27 27.53 -1.75
C SER A 204 -3.69 28.14 -1.72
N GLU A 205 -3.82 29.39 -2.19
CA GLU A 205 -5.11 30.07 -2.42
C GLU A 205 -5.89 29.52 -3.61
N HIS A 206 -5.27 28.65 -4.41
CA HIS A 206 -5.87 28.19 -5.65
C HIS A 206 -7.07 27.27 -5.36
N VAL A 207 -8.23 27.62 -5.92
CA VAL A 207 -9.45 26.83 -5.84
C VAL A 207 -9.54 25.91 -7.05
N VAL A 208 -9.68 24.60 -6.81
CA VAL A 208 -9.72 23.56 -7.85
C VAL A 208 -11.15 23.13 -8.20
N GLY A 209 -12.15 23.59 -7.45
CA GLY A 209 -13.54 23.26 -7.69
C GLY A 209 -14.47 23.80 -6.60
N ARG A 210 -15.72 23.34 -6.60
CA ARG A 210 -16.71 23.65 -5.57
C ARG A 210 -17.38 22.37 -5.06
N VAL A 211 -17.80 22.41 -3.81
CA VAL A 211 -18.54 21.32 -3.17
C VAL A 211 -19.92 21.21 -3.82
N GLU A 212 -20.27 20.01 -4.27
CA GLU A 212 -21.56 19.66 -4.86
C GLU A 212 -22.15 18.44 -4.14
N ALA A 213 -23.47 18.30 -4.19
CA ALA A 213 -24.16 17.13 -3.64
C ALA A 213 -23.61 15.80 -4.21
N ALA A 214 -23.15 15.81 -5.47
CA ALA A 214 -22.59 14.63 -6.13
C ALA A 214 -21.12 14.32 -5.78
N ASN A 215 -20.33 15.32 -5.34
CA ASN A 215 -18.88 15.17 -5.19
C ASN A 215 -18.39 15.26 -3.74
N TRP A 216 -19.21 15.74 -2.81
CA TRP A 216 -18.73 16.10 -1.46
C TRP A 216 -18.10 14.93 -0.70
N ARG A 217 -18.56 13.69 -0.94
CA ARG A 217 -18.00 12.49 -0.31
C ARG A 217 -16.56 12.19 -0.78
N ALA A 218 -16.24 12.49 -2.04
CA ALA A 218 -14.86 12.42 -2.54
C ALA A 218 -13.97 13.53 -1.91
N HIS A 219 -14.60 14.56 -1.35
CA HIS A 219 -13.96 15.66 -0.62
C HIS A 219 -14.35 15.67 0.87
N ALA A 220 -14.69 14.50 1.44
CA ALA A 220 -15.17 14.39 2.82
C ALA A 220 -14.21 14.99 3.85
N TRP A 221 -12.91 15.04 3.52
CA TRP A 221 -11.88 15.70 4.33
C TRP A 221 -12.20 17.16 4.67
N LEU A 222 -12.95 17.89 3.82
CA LEU A 222 -13.40 19.26 4.14
C LEU A 222 -14.38 19.26 5.31
N GLN A 223 -15.32 18.29 5.33
CA GLN A 223 -16.25 18.13 6.44
C GLN A 223 -15.49 17.71 7.71
N TRP A 224 -14.49 16.83 7.56
CA TRP A 224 -13.66 16.38 8.68
C TRP A 224 -12.82 17.49 9.30
N ASP A 225 -12.19 18.37 8.49
CA ASP A 225 -11.43 19.52 8.99
C ASP A 225 -12.34 20.50 9.75
N ALA A 226 -13.59 20.65 9.29
CA ALA A 226 -14.57 21.53 9.90
C ALA A 226 -15.33 20.90 11.10
N THR A 227 -15.23 19.58 11.31
CA THR A 227 -15.92 18.88 12.41
C THR A 227 -14.90 18.41 13.46
N PRO A 228 -14.85 19.04 14.66
CA PRO A 228 -14.06 18.54 15.77
C PRO A 228 -14.53 17.16 16.24
N GLY A 229 -13.61 16.36 16.79
CA GLY A 229 -13.92 15.06 17.38
C GLY A 229 -14.01 13.91 16.39
N THR A 230 -14.76 12.88 16.76
CA THR A 230 -14.84 11.61 16.02
C THR A 230 -15.48 11.79 14.65
N LYS A 231 -14.93 11.07 13.67
CA LYS A 231 -15.31 11.09 12.25
C LYS A 231 -15.88 9.75 11.81
N TYR A 232 -16.02 8.76 12.68
CA TYR A 232 -16.40 7.38 12.36
C TYR A 232 -17.69 7.24 11.52
N ASP A 233 -18.66 8.13 11.69
CA ASP A 233 -19.99 8.08 11.08
C ASP A 233 -20.15 9.03 9.88
N TRP A 234 -19.08 9.66 9.41
CA TRP A 234 -19.09 10.67 8.34
C TRP A 234 -19.88 10.22 7.10
N TYR A 235 -19.85 8.92 6.80
CA TYR A 235 -20.48 8.32 5.64
C TYR A 235 -22.00 8.23 5.76
N ARG A 236 -22.58 8.35 6.97
CA ARG A 236 -24.02 8.26 7.21
C ARG A 236 -24.77 9.54 6.85
N ARG A 237 -24.07 10.65 6.62
CA ARG A 237 -24.69 11.93 6.25
C ARG A 237 -25.12 11.89 4.78
N ASP A 238 -26.33 12.36 4.47
CA ASP A 238 -26.79 12.43 3.07
C ASP A 238 -26.24 13.66 2.33
N LEU A 239 -26.07 14.76 3.04
CA LEU A 239 -25.59 16.05 2.52
C LEU A 239 -24.46 16.62 3.37
N PRO A 240 -23.58 17.46 2.79
CA PRO A 240 -22.55 18.15 3.55
C PRO A 240 -23.19 19.22 4.47
N SER A 241 -22.82 19.22 5.76
CA SER A 241 -23.37 20.13 6.76
C SER A 241 -22.41 21.29 7.08
N GLU A 242 -21.16 20.96 7.44
CA GLU A 242 -20.20 21.95 7.95
C GLU A 242 -19.61 22.81 6.82
N VAL A 243 -19.32 22.17 5.69
CA VAL A 243 -18.85 22.87 4.49
C VAL A 243 -19.91 22.71 3.40
N PRO A 244 -20.88 23.64 3.29
CA PRO A 244 -22.07 23.45 2.48
C PRO A 244 -21.78 23.44 0.97
N VAL A 245 -22.77 22.99 0.19
CA VAL A 245 -22.74 23.04 -1.28
C VAL A 245 -22.45 24.47 -1.74
N GLY A 246 -21.58 24.59 -2.75
CA GLY A 246 -21.10 25.87 -3.27
C GLY A 246 -19.79 26.34 -2.65
N SER A 247 -19.36 25.79 -1.50
CA SER A 247 -18.09 26.13 -0.86
C SER A 247 -16.89 25.83 -1.77
N PRO A 248 -15.82 26.65 -1.75
CA PRO A 248 -14.63 26.40 -2.55
C PRO A 248 -13.89 25.14 -2.08
N ILE A 249 -13.39 24.36 -3.03
CA ILE A 249 -12.47 23.25 -2.78
C ILE A 249 -11.05 23.77 -3.04
N PRO A 250 -10.23 23.99 -2.01
CA PRO A 250 -8.87 24.47 -2.20
C PRO A 250 -7.97 23.35 -2.73
N MET A 251 -6.93 23.74 -3.46
CA MET A 251 -5.79 22.87 -3.73
C MET A 251 -5.20 22.43 -2.38
N SER A 252 -5.17 21.12 -2.14
CA SER A 252 -4.84 20.56 -0.83
C SER A 252 -3.77 19.46 -0.90
N GLY A 253 -3.03 19.34 0.19
CA GLY A 253 -2.02 18.33 0.44
C GLY A 253 -2.34 17.52 1.69
N LEU A 254 -1.65 16.40 1.91
CA LEU A 254 -1.80 15.61 3.13
C LEU A 254 -1.22 16.36 4.32
N ALA A 255 -1.98 16.43 5.41
CA ALA A 255 -1.57 17.18 6.59
C ALA A 255 -0.16 16.75 7.03
N LEU A 256 0.09 15.45 7.24
CA LEU A 256 1.38 14.96 7.75
C LEU A 256 2.54 14.98 6.74
N ALA A 257 2.37 15.60 5.57
CA ALA A 257 3.40 15.66 4.52
C ALA A 257 3.62 17.06 3.94
N GLU A 258 2.62 17.93 3.98
CA GLU A 258 2.63 19.22 3.29
C GLU A 258 2.42 20.38 4.26
N ARG A 259 3.06 21.51 3.95
CA ARG A 259 2.90 22.76 4.71
C ARG A 259 1.57 23.39 4.36
N GLY A 260 0.75 23.62 5.39
CA GLY A 260 -0.54 24.28 5.25
C GLY A 260 -0.43 25.71 4.73
N PHE A 261 -1.52 26.20 4.15
CA PHE A 261 -1.69 27.58 3.73
C PHE A 261 -3.04 28.06 4.26
N ARG A 262 -3.06 29.05 5.16
CA ARG A 262 -4.28 29.64 5.70
C ARG A 262 -4.07 31.16 5.83
N ASP A 263 -5.11 31.93 5.53
CA ASP A 263 -5.14 33.40 5.68
C ASP A 263 -3.96 34.14 5.02
N GLY A 264 -3.59 33.73 3.80
CA GLY A 264 -2.48 34.33 3.06
C GLY A 264 -1.08 33.86 3.51
N VAL A 265 -0.99 33.05 4.56
CA VAL A 265 0.27 32.64 5.18
C VAL A 265 0.53 31.15 4.97
N ARG A 266 1.73 30.84 4.48
CA ARG A 266 2.22 29.46 4.42
C ARG A 266 2.85 29.07 5.75
N GLU A 267 2.44 27.92 6.28
CA GLU A 267 3.00 27.28 7.47
C GLU A 267 4.53 27.21 7.39
N SER A 268 5.21 27.53 8.49
CA SER A 268 6.66 27.38 8.58
C SER A 268 7.05 25.89 8.62
N VAL A 269 8.32 25.57 8.37
CA VAL A 269 8.80 24.19 8.51
C VAL A 269 8.63 23.69 9.95
N GLN A 270 8.88 24.56 10.94
CA GLN A 270 8.72 24.21 12.36
C GLN A 270 7.26 23.89 12.71
N MET A 271 6.29 24.67 12.23
CA MET A 271 4.88 24.39 12.49
C MET A 271 4.41 23.06 11.89
N LEU A 272 4.90 22.70 10.69
CA LEU A 272 4.67 21.35 10.13
C LEU A 272 5.26 20.26 11.03
N HIS A 273 6.48 20.46 11.54
CA HIS A 273 7.11 19.51 12.45
C HIS A 273 6.33 19.34 13.75
N ASP A 274 5.90 20.46 14.36
CA ASP A 274 5.11 20.45 15.60
C ASP A 274 3.77 19.74 15.38
N ARG A 275 3.14 19.94 14.22
CA ARG A 275 1.89 19.27 13.85
C ARG A 275 2.07 17.77 13.64
N ILE A 276 3.15 17.34 13.00
CA ILE A 276 3.50 15.92 12.87
C ILE A 276 3.78 15.31 14.24
N ALA A 277 4.59 15.99 15.06
CA ALA A 277 4.95 15.51 16.40
C ALA A 277 3.73 15.38 17.31
N GLY A 278 2.81 16.35 17.25
CA GLY A 278 1.54 16.33 17.97
C GLY A 278 0.66 15.15 17.58
N ASP A 279 0.47 14.92 16.28
CA ASP A 279 -0.33 13.79 15.76
C ASP A 279 0.24 12.44 16.21
N LEU A 280 1.54 12.24 16.03
CA LEU A 280 2.22 11.00 16.38
C LEU A 280 2.25 10.76 17.90
N SER A 281 2.42 11.81 18.70
CA SER A 281 2.40 11.71 20.17
C SER A 281 1.00 11.37 20.68
N LEU A 282 -0.04 12.00 20.11
CA LEU A 282 -1.43 11.71 20.44
C LEU A 282 -1.79 10.25 20.09
N CYS A 283 -1.33 9.76 18.93
CA CYS A 283 -1.45 8.35 18.56
C CYS A 283 -0.86 7.43 19.62
N ARG A 284 0.40 7.67 20.05
CA ARG A 284 1.05 6.84 21.08
C ARG A 284 0.27 6.84 22.39
N ALA A 285 -0.04 8.03 22.90
CA ALA A 285 -0.73 8.19 24.17
C ALA A 285 -2.10 7.52 24.16
N THR A 286 -2.85 7.66 23.06
CA THR A 286 -4.19 7.07 22.93
C THR A 286 -4.13 5.55 22.87
N PHE A 287 -3.19 4.98 22.11
CA PHE A 287 -3.03 3.52 22.03
C PHE A 287 -2.57 2.92 23.37
N GLU A 288 -1.67 3.60 24.07
CA GLU A 288 -1.24 3.18 25.41
C GLU A 288 -2.41 3.22 26.39
N GLN A 289 -3.22 4.30 26.37
CA GLN A 289 -4.39 4.43 27.22
C GLN A 289 -5.50 3.41 26.90
N ARG A 290 -5.77 3.16 25.62
CA ARG A 290 -6.94 2.37 25.17
C ARG A 290 -6.67 0.87 25.05
N LEU A 291 -5.44 0.50 24.66
CA LEU A 291 -5.06 -0.88 24.39
C LEU A 291 -3.95 -1.38 25.33
N GLY A 292 -3.33 -0.52 26.13
CA GLY A 292 -2.20 -0.91 26.97
C GLY A 292 -0.93 -1.26 26.19
N ILE A 293 -0.85 -0.86 24.92
CA ILE A 293 0.30 -1.14 24.05
C ILE A 293 1.08 0.14 23.74
N SER A 294 2.40 0.02 23.60
CA SER A 294 3.24 1.09 23.10
C SER A 294 3.52 0.88 21.61
N PRO A 295 2.94 1.69 20.70
CA PRO A 295 3.14 1.54 19.28
C PRO A 295 4.63 1.52 18.88
N ARG A 296 4.99 0.62 17.97
CA ARG A 296 6.35 0.50 17.44
C ARG A 296 6.43 0.93 15.99
N LEU A 297 5.32 0.88 15.26
CA LEU A 297 5.27 1.18 13.84
C LEU A 297 4.30 2.33 13.61
N PHE A 298 4.57 3.14 12.60
CA PHE A 298 3.62 4.17 12.17
C PHE A 298 3.34 4.03 10.67
N CYS A 299 2.05 4.01 10.31
CA CYS A 299 1.65 4.04 8.92
C CYS A 299 1.28 5.46 8.50
N TRP A 300 1.98 6.02 7.50
CA TRP A 300 1.64 7.34 6.96
C TRP A 300 0.42 7.26 6.04
N PRO A 301 -0.59 8.14 6.20
CA PRO A 301 -1.69 8.27 5.25
C PRO A 301 -1.18 8.37 3.81
N GLU A 302 -1.76 7.56 2.92
CA GLU A 302 -1.38 7.42 1.51
C GLU A 302 0.13 7.11 1.26
N ASN A 303 0.88 6.64 2.25
CA ASN A 303 2.34 6.44 2.19
C ASN A 303 3.14 7.72 1.86
N LYS A 304 2.60 8.90 2.20
CA LYS A 304 3.23 10.21 1.94
C LYS A 304 3.71 10.85 3.24
N LEU A 305 4.86 11.49 3.14
CA LEU A 305 5.55 12.12 4.26
C LEU A 305 6.53 13.18 3.74
N CYS A 306 6.86 14.15 4.58
CA CYS A 306 7.98 15.08 4.34
C CYS A 306 9.33 14.43 4.68
N ALA A 307 10.44 15.13 4.43
CA ALA A 307 11.78 14.57 4.58
C ALA A 307 12.12 14.28 6.06
N GLU A 308 11.65 15.13 6.96
CA GLU A 308 11.96 15.12 8.39
C GLU A 308 10.99 14.25 9.21
N ALA A 309 9.83 13.89 8.64
CA ALA A 309 8.78 13.11 9.31
C ALA A 309 9.28 11.80 9.95
N ARG A 310 10.24 11.11 9.31
CA ARG A 310 10.83 9.89 9.86
C ARG A 310 11.71 10.15 11.08
N VAL A 311 12.43 11.28 11.09
CA VAL A 311 13.26 11.68 12.22
C VAL A 311 12.36 11.94 13.42
N ILE A 312 11.29 12.73 13.23
CA ILE A 312 10.29 13.00 14.27
C ILE A 312 9.70 11.70 14.82
N ALA A 313 9.29 10.77 13.94
CA ALA A 313 8.73 9.49 14.37
C ALA A 313 9.73 8.68 15.21
N ARG A 314 10.99 8.62 14.80
CA ARG A 314 12.04 7.92 15.54
C ARG A 314 12.30 8.56 16.91
N ASP A 315 12.35 9.90 16.97
CA ASP A 315 12.60 10.63 18.21
C ASP A 315 11.45 10.45 19.21
N LEU A 316 10.22 10.23 18.71
CA LEU A 316 9.05 9.83 19.50
C LEU A 316 9.00 8.32 19.83
N GLY A 317 10.00 7.54 19.45
CA GLY A 317 10.14 6.13 19.82
C GLY A 317 9.52 5.12 18.85
N TYR A 318 9.07 5.53 17.67
CA TYR A 318 8.69 4.57 16.62
C TYR A 318 9.94 3.91 16.01
N ARG A 319 9.92 2.58 15.87
CA ARG A 319 11.01 1.78 15.32
C ARG A 319 11.09 1.81 13.81
N ALA A 320 9.95 1.93 13.13
CA ALA A 320 9.90 2.08 11.69
C ALA A 320 8.59 2.72 11.24
N THR A 321 8.61 3.31 10.04
CA THR A 321 7.39 3.86 9.43
C THR A 321 7.25 3.41 7.98
N THR A 322 6.01 3.39 7.47
CA THR A 322 5.71 3.11 6.07
C THR A 322 6.19 4.25 5.13
N GLY A 323 5.77 4.29 3.86
CA GLY A 323 6.20 5.34 2.93
C GLY A 323 7.55 5.08 2.20
N GLY A 324 8.11 3.88 2.34
CA GLY A 324 9.31 3.47 1.61
C GLY A 324 9.07 3.24 0.12
N ARG A 325 10.14 3.33 -0.68
CA ARG A 325 10.10 3.11 -2.14
C ARG A 325 11.04 2.00 -2.63
N GLY A 326 11.59 1.21 -1.71
CA GLY A 326 12.50 0.09 -1.95
C GLY A 326 11.80 -1.26 -2.00
N ARG A 327 12.53 -2.31 -1.61
CA ARG A 327 12.08 -3.72 -1.54
C ARG A 327 12.23 -4.34 -0.14
N ASN A 328 12.65 -3.58 0.86
CA ASN A 328 12.96 -4.03 2.22
C ASN A 328 14.08 -5.09 2.23
N THR A 329 15.17 -4.81 1.52
CA THR A 329 16.38 -5.65 1.54
C THR A 329 17.20 -5.37 2.80
N ALA A 330 18.23 -6.19 3.05
CA ALA A 330 19.13 -6.04 4.21
C ALA A 330 19.95 -4.74 4.17
N ASP A 331 20.23 -4.21 2.98
CA ASP A 331 20.98 -2.96 2.74
C ASP A 331 20.09 -1.70 2.74
N GLU A 332 18.77 -1.85 2.79
CA GLU A 332 17.85 -0.73 2.92
C GLU A 332 17.61 -0.35 4.39
N PRO A 333 17.37 0.95 4.71
CA PRO A 333 17.15 1.40 6.08
C PRO A 333 16.06 0.63 6.82
N ALA A 334 16.38 0.10 8.01
CA ALA A 334 15.49 -0.74 8.81
C ALA A 334 14.26 0.01 9.35
N ASP A 335 14.39 1.32 9.56
CA ASP A 335 13.32 2.24 9.98
C ASP A 335 12.30 2.56 8.85
N THR A 336 12.51 1.98 7.67
CA THR A 336 11.72 2.27 6.48
C THR A 336 11.06 1.01 5.94
N ILE A 337 9.73 1.02 5.90
CA ILE A 337 8.91 -0.05 5.34
C ILE A 337 8.37 0.39 3.96
N SER A 338 8.77 -0.34 2.94
CA SER A 338 8.32 -0.18 1.55
C SER A 338 7.20 -1.15 1.24
N ARG A 339 6.07 -0.64 0.74
CA ARG A 339 4.85 -1.43 0.55
C ARG A 339 4.37 -1.41 -0.89
N ILE A 340 3.58 -2.43 -1.26
CA ILE A 340 2.82 -2.47 -2.49
C ILE A 340 1.34 -2.61 -2.18
N HIS A 341 0.52 -1.79 -2.83
CA HIS A 341 -0.93 -1.86 -2.72
C HIS A 341 -1.46 -3.09 -3.44
N VAL A 342 -2.35 -3.82 -2.80
CA VAL A 342 -3.08 -4.94 -3.39
C VAL A 342 -4.51 -4.50 -3.67
N ASN A 343 -4.97 -4.77 -4.88
CA ASN A 343 -6.31 -4.40 -5.31
C ASN A 343 -7.10 -5.65 -5.67
N ASP A 344 -8.41 -5.48 -5.77
CA ASP A 344 -9.26 -6.31 -6.61
C ASP A 344 -9.36 -5.63 -7.98
N ARG A 345 -9.25 -6.38 -9.08
CA ARG A 345 -9.22 -5.94 -10.49
C ARG A 345 -7.82 -5.67 -11.06
N ALA A 346 -6.91 -6.64 -10.99
CA ALA A 346 -5.59 -6.59 -11.60
C ALA A 346 -5.59 -6.22 -13.10
N LEU A 347 -6.63 -6.61 -13.85
CA LEU A 347 -6.83 -6.28 -15.26
C LEU A 347 -7.88 -5.18 -15.50
N GLY A 348 -8.39 -4.54 -14.45
CA GLY A 348 -9.46 -3.54 -14.53
C GLY A 348 -10.87 -4.11 -14.27
N PHE A 349 -11.03 -5.43 -14.29
CA PHE A 349 -12.23 -6.17 -13.85
C PHE A 349 -11.83 -7.35 -12.96
N ARG A 350 -12.77 -7.88 -12.17
CA ARG A 350 -12.49 -8.93 -11.19
C ARG A 350 -12.42 -10.27 -11.89
N TRP A 351 -11.25 -10.91 -11.84
CA TRP A 351 -11.06 -12.25 -12.38
C TRP A 351 -10.01 -13.00 -11.56
N LEU A 352 -10.47 -13.94 -10.70
CA LEU A 352 -9.64 -14.60 -9.69
C LEU A 352 -8.33 -15.23 -10.20
N PRO A 353 -8.26 -15.85 -11.40
CA PRO A 353 -7.00 -16.30 -11.98
C PRO A 353 -6.00 -15.16 -12.25
N ALA A 354 -6.47 -14.03 -12.76
CA ALA A 354 -5.61 -12.87 -12.99
C ALA A 354 -5.17 -12.22 -11.67
N GLU A 355 -6.03 -12.14 -10.66
CA GLU A 355 -5.65 -11.66 -9.32
C GLU A 355 -4.55 -12.55 -8.71
N ALA A 356 -4.72 -13.87 -8.81
CA ALA A 356 -3.73 -14.83 -8.34
C ALA A 356 -2.38 -14.68 -9.07
N LEU A 357 -2.41 -14.51 -10.39
CA LEU A 357 -1.21 -14.32 -11.19
C LEU A 357 -0.52 -12.99 -10.89
N TYR A 358 -1.29 -11.91 -10.77
CA TYR A 358 -0.80 -10.58 -10.42
C TYR A 358 -0.11 -10.59 -9.06
N LEU A 359 -0.75 -11.15 -8.03
CA LEU A 359 -0.19 -11.24 -6.69
C LEU A 359 1.14 -12.00 -6.71
N ARG A 360 1.18 -13.18 -7.33
CA ARG A 360 2.39 -13.99 -7.46
C ARG A 360 3.52 -13.19 -8.12
N ALA A 361 3.21 -12.51 -9.23
CA ALA A 361 4.18 -11.72 -9.97
C ALA A 361 4.69 -10.53 -9.15
N ALA A 362 3.80 -9.83 -8.44
CA ALA A 362 4.15 -8.69 -7.60
C ALA A 362 5.05 -9.09 -6.41
N VAL A 363 4.71 -10.18 -5.71
CA VAL A 363 5.52 -10.73 -4.63
C VAL A 363 6.91 -11.15 -5.13
N ARG A 364 6.98 -11.89 -6.24
CA ARG A 364 8.27 -12.36 -6.78
C ARG A 364 9.15 -11.22 -7.29
N LEU A 365 8.54 -10.16 -7.85
CA LEU A 365 9.26 -8.95 -8.22
C LEU A 365 9.87 -8.25 -6.99
N MET A 366 9.12 -8.14 -5.89
CA MET A 366 9.63 -7.59 -4.63
C MET A 366 10.77 -8.45 -4.04
N GLN A 367 10.67 -9.77 -4.20
CA GLN A 367 11.70 -10.73 -3.79
C GLN A 367 12.92 -10.76 -4.75
N GLY A 368 13.01 -9.85 -5.71
CA GLY A 368 14.20 -9.65 -6.54
C GLY A 368 14.19 -10.36 -7.89
N ASN A 369 13.14 -11.12 -8.22
CA ASN A 369 13.00 -11.76 -9.53
C ASN A 369 12.28 -10.82 -10.51
N HIS A 370 13.08 -10.11 -11.31
CA HIS A 370 12.60 -9.07 -12.22
C HIS A 370 11.95 -9.63 -13.50
N TYR A 371 12.03 -10.94 -13.78
CA TYR A 371 11.33 -11.52 -14.94
C TYR A 371 9.81 -11.36 -14.82
N TRP A 372 9.29 -11.37 -13.59
CA TRP A 372 7.88 -11.13 -13.33
C TRP A 372 7.41 -9.73 -13.73
N TYR A 373 8.32 -8.75 -13.89
CA TYR A 373 7.95 -7.46 -14.44
C TYR A 373 7.52 -7.54 -15.91
N LEU A 374 8.09 -8.47 -16.69
CA LEU A 374 7.70 -8.68 -18.09
C LEU A 374 6.24 -9.15 -18.21
N LEU A 375 5.70 -9.76 -17.14
CA LEU A 375 4.29 -10.11 -17.03
C LEU A 375 3.43 -8.97 -16.46
N LEU A 376 3.91 -8.28 -15.42
CA LEU A 376 3.16 -7.19 -14.78
C LEU A 376 2.97 -5.99 -15.70
N ALA A 377 3.96 -5.66 -16.53
CA ALA A 377 3.90 -4.51 -17.44
C ALA A 377 2.71 -4.59 -18.41
N PRO A 378 2.49 -5.67 -19.19
CA PRO A 378 1.31 -5.77 -20.05
C PRO A 378 0.00 -5.83 -19.28
N MET A 379 -0.05 -6.48 -18.11
CA MET A 379 -1.26 -6.47 -17.27
C MET A 379 -1.65 -5.04 -16.85
N GLN A 380 -0.67 -4.20 -16.52
CA GLN A 380 -0.92 -2.79 -16.20
C GLN A 380 -1.40 -1.98 -17.40
N VAL A 381 -0.92 -2.29 -18.62
CA VAL A 381 -1.43 -1.67 -19.86
C VAL A 381 -2.90 -2.03 -20.06
N VAL A 382 -3.25 -3.31 -19.96
CA VAL A 382 -4.64 -3.78 -20.04
C VAL A 382 -5.53 -3.07 -19.03
N ARG A 383 -5.12 -3.04 -17.75
CA ARG A 383 -5.86 -2.33 -16.69
C ARG A 383 -6.11 -0.86 -17.02
N ARG A 384 -5.10 -0.15 -17.53
CA ARG A 384 -5.23 1.27 -17.92
C ARG A 384 -6.19 1.44 -19.10
N MET A 385 -6.13 0.55 -20.08
CA MET A 385 -7.04 0.57 -21.23
C MET A 385 -8.49 0.35 -20.77
N VAL A 386 -8.75 -0.66 -19.93
CA VAL A 386 -10.09 -0.93 -19.39
C VAL A 386 -10.63 0.28 -18.63
N PHE A 387 -9.83 0.91 -17.75
CA PHE A 387 -10.27 2.11 -17.04
C PHE A 387 -10.47 3.33 -17.94
N ALA A 388 -9.64 3.49 -18.99
CA ALA A 388 -9.84 4.55 -19.97
C ALA A 388 -11.17 4.36 -20.73
N LEU A 389 -11.50 3.12 -21.11
CA LEU A 389 -12.75 2.80 -21.78
C LEU A 389 -13.97 3.00 -20.87
N ARG A 390 -13.90 2.59 -19.60
CA ARG A 390 -14.96 2.85 -18.62
C ARG A 390 -15.22 4.34 -18.39
N ARG A 391 -14.17 5.15 -18.31
CA ARG A 391 -14.33 6.62 -18.23
C ARG A 391 -15.03 7.21 -19.46
N ARG A 392 -14.86 6.59 -20.62
CA ARG A 392 -15.44 7.05 -21.89
C ARG A 392 -16.85 6.54 -22.14
N PHE A 393 -17.15 5.29 -21.77
CA PHE A 393 -18.37 4.58 -22.16
C PHE A 393 -19.28 4.20 -20.99
N GLY A 394 -18.92 4.57 -19.76
CA GLY A 394 -19.69 4.27 -18.55
C GLY A 394 -19.09 3.12 -17.72
N ALA A 395 -19.53 3.03 -16.47
CA ALA A 395 -19.00 2.07 -15.50
C ALA A 395 -19.28 0.60 -15.88
N ASP A 396 -20.33 0.36 -16.66
CA ASP A 396 -20.79 -0.95 -17.13
C ASP A 396 -19.97 -1.49 -18.31
N PHE A 397 -19.02 -0.71 -18.82
CA PHE A 397 -18.11 -1.17 -19.87
C PHE A 397 -17.14 -2.22 -19.27
N ALA A 398 -17.27 -3.47 -19.73
CA ALA A 398 -16.49 -4.68 -19.39
C ALA A 398 -16.98 -5.48 -18.18
#